data_AF-A0A1V5RX99-F1
#
_entry.id   AF-A0A1V5RX99-F1
#
_cell.length_a   1.000
_cell.length_b   1.000
_cell.length_c   1.000
_cell.angle_alpha   90.00
_cell.angle_beta   90.00
_cell.angle_gamma   90.00
#
_symmetry.space_group_name_H-M   'P 1'
#
loop_
_entity.id
_entity.type
_entity.pdbx_description
1 polymer ?
#
loop_
_entity_poly.entity_id
_entity_poly.type
_entity_poly.pdbx_seq_one_letter_code
_entity_poly.pdbx_strand_id
1 'polypeptide(L)'
;MKTRDEMLALLKKKFPNCWFKEGEMFGSDHADSIWSGEGSSIDGMSLVDDYAQGNKYIIGVHHKMDAFLKKHGWYHELYDCGTVFFYKR
;
A
#
# COMPACT_ATOMS: atom_id res chain seq x y z
N MET A 1 -18.34 -0.90 -1.80
CA MET A 1 -16.86 -0.77 -1.75
C MET A 1 -16.52 0.20 -0.63
N LYS A 2 -15.42 -0.01 0.11
CA LYS A 2 -15.07 0.83 1.26
C LYS A 2 -14.62 2.23 0.83
N THR A 3 -14.88 3.23 1.67
CA THR A 3 -14.32 4.58 1.49
C THR A 3 -12.81 4.57 1.73
N ARG A 4 -12.13 5.69 1.42
CA ARG A 4 -10.70 5.84 1.67
C ARG A 4 -10.39 5.75 3.15
N ASP A 5 -11.14 6.46 3.98
CA ASP A 5 -10.92 6.52 5.42
C ASP A 5 -11.21 5.17 6.09
N GLU A 6 -12.24 4.46 5.63
CA GLU A 6 -12.51 3.08 6.05
C GLU A 6 -11.36 2.14 5.70
N MET A 7 -10.80 2.27 4.49
CA MET A 7 -9.68 1.45 4.06
C MET A 7 -8.39 1.80 4.81
N LEU A 8 -8.12 3.09 5.04
CA LEU A 8 -6.99 3.58 5.83
C LEU A 8 -7.04 3.01 7.26
N ALA A 9 -8.20 3.03 7.90
CA ALA A 9 -8.39 2.45 9.23
C ALA A 9 -8.14 0.93 9.24
N LEU A 10 -8.61 0.21 8.21
CA LEU A 10 -8.35 -1.22 8.06
C LEU A 10 -6.88 -1.55 7.84
N LEU A 11 -6.18 -0.78 7.01
CA LEU A 11 -4.76 -0.94 6.74
C LEU A 11 -3.94 -0.75 8.01
N LYS A 12 -4.15 0.36 8.73
CA LYS A 12 -3.51 0.65 10.02
C LYS A 12 -3.73 -0.47 11.04
N LYS A 13 -4.95 -1.04 11.09
CA LYS A 13 -5.27 -2.16 11.97
C LYS A 13 -4.61 -3.47 11.54
N LYS A 14 -4.56 -3.76 10.24
CA LYS A 14 -4.10 -5.04 9.70
C LYS A 14 -2.57 -5.13 9.62
N PHE A 15 -1.91 -4.02 9.34
CA PHE A 15 -0.47 -3.93 9.09
C PHE A 15 0.14 -2.84 9.98
N PRO A 16 0.25 -3.09 11.30
CA PRO A 16 0.66 -2.06 12.27
C PRO A 16 2.12 -1.59 12.10
N ASN A 17 2.96 -2.39 11.43
CA ASN A 17 4.35 -2.04 11.11
C ASN A 17 4.50 -1.31 9.76
N CYS A 18 3.38 -0.92 9.15
CA CYS A 18 3.35 -0.09 7.96
C CYS A 18 2.76 1.27 8.33
N TRP A 19 3.34 2.34 7.81
CA TRP A 19 2.74 3.67 7.91
C TRP A 19 1.81 3.90 6.72
N PHE A 20 0.74 4.65 6.95
CA PHE A 20 -0.23 5.00 5.91
C PHE A 20 -0.67 6.45 6.10
N LYS A 21 -0.66 7.21 5.01
CA LYS A 21 -1.07 8.61 4.94
C LYS A 21 -2.10 8.81 3.83
N GLU A 22 -2.86 9.87 3.92
CA GLU A 22 -3.70 10.36 2.85
C GLU A 22 -2.81 10.78 1.66
N GLY A 23 -3.21 10.46 0.43
CA GLY A 23 -2.37 10.70 -0.76
C GLY A 23 -2.07 12.18 -1.00
N GLU A 24 -2.98 13.08 -0.62
CA GLU A 24 -2.78 14.54 -0.68
C GLU A 24 -1.62 15.03 0.20
N MET A 25 -1.13 14.22 1.16
CA MET A 25 0.08 14.55 1.90
C MET A 25 1.36 14.40 1.06
N PHE A 26 1.30 13.66 -0.05
CA PHE A 26 2.37 13.57 -1.04
C PHE A 26 2.23 14.67 -2.11
N GLY A 27 1.02 14.81 -2.66
CA GLY A 27 0.71 15.78 -3.71
C GLY A 27 -0.80 15.84 -3.99
N SER A 28 -1.31 16.99 -4.42
CA SER A 28 -2.76 17.21 -4.58
C SER A 28 -3.41 16.33 -5.66
N ASP A 29 -2.62 15.84 -6.61
CA ASP A 29 -2.99 14.87 -7.64
C ASP A 29 -3.23 13.45 -7.12
N HIS A 30 -2.85 13.16 -5.87
CA HIS A 30 -3.03 11.87 -5.21
C HIS A 30 -4.18 11.85 -4.20
N ALA A 31 -5.06 12.86 -4.17
CA ALA A 31 -6.09 13.03 -3.14
C ALA A 31 -7.06 11.84 -3.00
N ASP A 32 -7.27 11.02 -4.03
CA ASP A 32 -8.16 9.85 -3.94
C ASP A 32 -7.47 8.56 -3.45
N SER A 33 -6.20 8.64 -3.07
CA SER A 33 -5.35 7.49 -2.75
C SER A 33 -4.90 7.43 -1.29
N ILE A 34 -4.30 6.29 -0.93
CA ILE A 34 -3.56 6.11 0.32
C ILE A 34 -2.09 5.93 -0.03
N TRP A 35 -1.22 6.71 0.62
CA TRP A 35 0.22 6.66 0.44
C TRP A 35 0.89 5.80 1.53
N SER A 36 1.81 4.93 1.12
CA SER A 36 2.69 4.14 1.96
C SER A 36 4.05 3.97 1.27
N GLY A 37 4.97 3.21 1.89
CA GLY A 37 6.29 3.04 1.30
C GLY A 37 7.38 2.60 2.28
N GLU A 38 8.61 2.99 1.96
CA GLU A 38 9.85 2.65 2.65
C GLU A 38 9.74 2.84 4.17
N GLY A 39 10.40 1.95 4.92
CA GLY A 39 10.29 1.90 6.38
C GLY A 39 9.03 1.16 6.88
N SER A 40 8.09 0.83 5.99
CA SER A 40 6.99 -0.10 6.29
C SER A 40 7.42 -1.55 6.11
N SER A 41 6.92 -2.45 6.97
CA SER A 41 7.19 -3.89 6.88
C SER A 41 5.99 -4.77 7.23
N ILE A 42 5.98 -5.98 6.66
CA ILE A 42 5.04 -7.06 6.96
C ILE A 42 5.85 -8.32 7.25
N ASP A 43 5.67 -8.90 8.44
CA ASP A 43 6.40 -10.10 8.90
C ASP A 43 7.93 -9.96 8.79
N GLY A 44 8.46 -8.77 9.07
CA GLY A 44 9.90 -8.48 9.01
C GLY A 44 10.47 -8.28 7.59
N MET A 45 9.63 -8.34 6.56
CA MET A 45 10.01 -8.01 5.18
C MET A 45 9.47 -6.64 4.80
N SER A 46 10.20 -5.90 3.98
CA SER A 46 9.79 -4.58 3.49
C SER A 46 8.42 -4.65 2.81
N LEU A 47 7.63 -3.58 2.94
CA LEU A 47 6.36 -3.45 2.22
C LEU A 47 6.60 -3.32 0.71
N VAL A 48 7.65 -2.58 0.34
CA VAL A 48 8.06 -2.28 -1.03
C VAL A 48 9.46 -2.82 -1.27
N ASP A 49 9.66 -3.48 -2.40
CA ASP A 49 10.94 -4.01 -2.86
C ASP A 49 10.90 -4.15 -4.39
N ASP A 50 11.36 -3.11 -5.08
CA ASP A 50 11.27 -2.98 -6.54
C ASP A 50 12.25 -3.90 -7.27
N TYR A 51 13.28 -4.37 -6.56
CA TYR A 51 14.32 -5.25 -7.08
C TYR A 51 13.99 -6.74 -6.87
N ALA A 52 13.08 -7.05 -5.93
CA ALA A 52 12.64 -8.43 -5.69
C ALA A 52 11.34 -8.74 -6.45
N GLN A 53 11.46 -9.36 -7.63
CA GLN A 53 10.29 -9.99 -8.28
C GLN A 53 10.19 -11.47 -7.92
N GLY A 54 9.00 -11.93 -7.53
CA GLY A 54 8.74 -13.34 -7.21
C GLY A 54 7.55 -13.55 -6.27
N ASN A 55 7.42 -14.74 -5.69
CA ASN A 55 6.25 -15.11 -4.86
C ASN A 55 6.01 -14.21 -3.62
N LYS A 56 7.00 -13.41 -3.22
CA LYS A 56 6.91 -12.53 -2.05
C LYS A 56 6.38 -11.13 -2.37
N TYR A 57 6.53 -10.67 -3.62
CA TYR A 57 6.17 -9.32 -4.05
C TYR A 57 5.43 -9.37 -5.39
N ILE A 58 4.30 -8.70 -5.46
CA ILE A 58 3.50 -8.53 -6.66
C ILE A 58 3.78 -7.13 -7.17
N ILE A 59 4.51 -7.00 -8.29
CA ILE A 59 4.93 -5.71 -8.86
C ILE A 59 5.55 -4.83 -7.75
N GLY A 60 6.58 -5.36 -7.10
CA GLY A 60 7.34 -4.71 -6.02
C GLY A 60 6.58 -4.38 -4.73
N VAL A 61 5.33 -4.83 -4.56
CA VAL A 61 4.56 -4.68 -3.30
C VAL A 61 4.35 -6.03 -2.63
N HIS A 62 4.55 -6.09 -1.32
CA HIS A 62 4.45 -7.33 -0.54
C HIS A 62 3.11 -8.07 -0.79
N HIS A 63 3.17 -9.37 -1.13
CA HIS A 63 2.01 -10.15 -1.58
C HIS A 63 0.82 -10.16 -0.60
N LYS A 64 1.07 -10.08 0.72
CA LYS A 64 -0.01 -9.98 1.72
C LYS A 64 -0.76 -8.66 1.64
N MET A 65 -0.07 -7.56 1.29
CA MET A 65 -0.71 -6.28 1.04
C MET A 65 -1.57 -6.38 -0.22
N ASP A 66 -1.01 -6.85 -1.33
CA ASP A 66 -1.75 -7.07 -2.59
C ASP A 66 -3.02 -7.90 -2.38
N ALA A 67 -2.91 -9.05 -1.74
CA ALA A 67 -4.04 -9.92 -1.45
C ALA A 67 -5.11 -9.22 -0.57
N PHE A 68 -4.68 -8.42 0.41
CA PHE A 68 -5.59 -7.67 1.27
C PHE A 68 -6.33 -6.55 0.52
N LEU A 69 -5.62 -5.80 -0.32
CA LEU A 69 -6.20 -4.75 -1.17
C LEU A 69 -7.22 -5.36 -2.14
N LYS A 70 -6.84 -6.41 -2.86
CA LYS A 70 -7.73 -7.12 -3.81
C LYS A 70 -9.01 -7.63 -3.15
N LYS A 71 -8.89 -8.22 -1.96
CA LYS A 71 -10.06 -8.67 -1.16
C LYS A 71 -11.05 -7.53 -0.86
N HIS A 72 -10.58 -6.29 -0.82
CA HIS A 72 -11.37 -5.11 -0.50
C HIS A 72 -11.82 -4.31 -1.73
N GLY A 73 -11.46 -4.74 -2.94
CA GLY A 73 -11.73 -3.99 -4.18
C GLY A 73 -10.76 -2.83 -4.38
N TRP A 74 -9.54 -2.94 -3.88
CA TRP A 74 -8.47 -1.95 -4.02
C TRP A 74 -7.30 -2.53 -4.81
N TYR A 75 -6.45 -1.67 -5.35
CA TYR A 75 -5.20 -2.04 -6.01
C TYR A 75 -4.06 -1.14 -5.54
N HIS A 76 -2.83 -1.54 -5.86
CA HIS A 76 -1.64 -0.74 -5.58
C HIS A 76 -0.93 -0.36 -6.88
N GLU A 77 -0.22 0.75 -6.83
CA GLU A 77 0.67 1.24 -7.88
C GLU A 77 1.94 1.76 -7.23
N LEU A 78 3.09 1.27 -7.69
CA LEU A 78 4.38 1.83 -7.30
C LEU A 78 4.60 3.14 -8.06
N TYR A 79 5.01 4.17 -7.33
CA TYR A 79 5.37 5.45 -7.91
C TYR A 79 6.86 5.53 -8.20
N ASP A 80 7.70 5.17 -7.22
CA ASP A 80 9.15 5.10 -7.35
C ASP A 80 9.73 4.07 -6.37
N CYS A 81 11.06 3.97 -6.33
CA CYS A 81 11.76 3.10 -5.41
C CYS A 81 11.48 3.49 -3.96
N GLY A 82 10.60 2.74 -3.30
CA GLY A 82 10.20 3.02 -1.92
C GLY A 82 8.85 3.73 -1.77
N THR A 83 8.14 4.09 -2.84
CA THR A 83 6.83 4.77 -2.74
C THR A 83 5.72 3.97 -3.41
N VAL A 84 4.62 3.74 -2.68
CA VAL A 84 3.43 3.05 -3.20
C VAL A 84 2.15 3.80 -2.85
N PHE A 85 1.23 3.81 -3.80
CA PHE A 85 -0.13 4.30 -3.62
C PHE A 85 -1.15 3.17 -3.71
N PHE A 86 -2.24 3.31 -2.96
CA PHE A 86 -3.39 2.41 -3.01
C PHE A 86 -4.64 3.15 -3.46
N TYR A 87 -5.33 2.57 -4.43
CA TYR A 87 -6.49 3.14 -5.09
C TYR A 87 -7.68 2.19 -5.05
N LYS A 88 -8.89 2.74 -5.15
CA LYS A 88 -10.10 1.96 -5.38
C LYS A 88 -10.13 1.44 -6.81
N ARG A 89 -10.54 0.18 -7.02
CA ARG A 89 -10.84 -0.35 -8.36
C ARG A 89 -12.17 0.16 -8.89
#